data_AF-A0A925TL29-F1
#
_entry.id   AF-A0A925TL29-F1
#
_cell.length_a   1.000
_cell.length_b   1.000
_cell.length_c   1.000
_cell.angle_alpha   90.00
_cell.angle_beta   90.00
_cell.angle_gamma   90.00
#
_symmetry.space_group_name_H-M   'P 1'
#
loop_
_entity.id
_entity.type
_entity.pdbx_description
1 polymer ?
#
loop_
_entity_poly.entity_id
_entity_poly.type
_entity_poly.pdbx_seq_one_letter_code
_entity_poly.pdbx_strand_id
1 'polypeptide(L)'
;MKTFLLTTLTLAATLSSARAELLTVQNASFETLFLADNTFNVASPGPAGWSAYGTINHNNRSIGAVNPTGSLLYPGGAPEGRNVGVVFLLDNASNQSQFAGIESGLVQTLSATLQTNTHYTLTVEVGNMANDPATTNNAFVFTGFPGYRVDLLAGGQVIASDNNSLLPSEGTFLTSQFSLSIGASHVLAGQALGIRLVNLNAGPGIEVNFDHVRLDATAIPEPATFASLFGAATLAMAIFRRRRA
;
A
#
# COMPACT_ATOMS: atom_id res chain seq x y z
N MET A 1 -44.35 14.89 -54.59
CA MET A 1 -43.84 14.07 -53.47
C MET A 1 -42.44 14.55 -53.14
N LYS A 2 -42.25 15.25 -52.00
CA LYS A 2 -40.93 15.69 -51.52
C LYS A 2 -40.50 14.74 -50.40
N THR A 3 -39.50 13.93 -50.67
CA THR A 3 -38.96 12.91 -49.75
C THR A 3 -38.16 13.62 -48.65
N PHE A 4 -38.62 13.54 -47.40
CA PHE A 4 -37.88 14.04 -46.23
C PHE A 4 -36.93 12.95 -45.74
N LEU A 5 -35.62 13.20 -45.86
CA LEU A 5 -34.58 12.34 -45.30
C LEU A 5 -34.53 12.56 -43.78
N LEU A 6 -34.85 11.54 -42.99
CA LEU A 6 -34.67 11.54 -41.55
C LEU A 6 -33.22 11.16 -41.22
N THR A 7 -32.39 12.12 -40.83
CA THR A 7 -31.07 11.84 -40.27
C THR A 7 -31.22 11.59 -38.77
N THR A 8 -31.21 10.33 -38.35
CA THR A 8 -31.09 9.93 -36.95
C THR A 8 -29.64 10.12 -36.49
N LEU A 9 -29.42 11.06 -35.57
CA LEU A 9 -28.14 11.25 -34.90
C LEU A 9 -28.10 10.33 -33.66
N THR A 10 -27.39 9.21 -33.75
CA THR A 10 -27.14 8.31 -32.62
C THR A 10 -26.03 8.91 -31.75
N LEU A 11 -26.39 9.38 -30.55
CA LEU A 11 -25.41 9.78 -29.54
C LEU A 11 -24.90 8.50 -28.83
N ALA A 12 -23.74 8.00 -29.26
CA ALA A 12 -23.08 6.88 -28.59
C ALA A 12 -22.43 7.39 -27.29
N ALA A 13 -23.03 7.06 -26.14
CA ALA A 13 -22.36 7.26 -24.86
C ALA A 13 -21.24 6.22 -24.72
N THR A 14 -19.98 6.66 -24.85
CA THR A 14 -18.83 5.80 -24.57
C THR A 14 -18.71 5.64 -23.05
N LEU A 15 -19.11 4.48 -22.54
CA LEU A 15 -18.77 4.08 -21.18
C LEU A 15 -17.26 3.78 -21.13
N SER A 16 -16.48 4.66 -20.52
CA SER A 16 -15.08 4.36 -20.19
C SER A 16 -15.07 3.24 -19.16
N SER A 17 -14.59 2.05 -19.56
CA SER A 17 -14.35 0.96 -18.62
C SER A 17 -13.23 1.39 -17.68
N ALA A 18 -13.52 1.47 -16.39
CA ALA A 18 -12.52 1.71 -15.36
C ALA A 18 -11.63 0.47 -15.23
N ARG A 19 -10.35 0.60 -15.57
CA ARG A 19 -9.34 -0.44 -15.34
C ARG A 19 -8.46 -0.02 -14.16
N ALA A 20 -8.14 -0.96 -13.29
CA ALA A 20 -7.13 -0.77 -12.25
C ALA A 20 -5.73 -0.71 -12.89
N GLU A 21 -5.00 0.35 -12.58
CA GLU A 21 -3.59 0.54 -12.90
C GLU A 21 -2.76 0.27 -11.64
N LEU A 22 -1.82 -0.67 -11.72
CA LEU A 22 -0.85 -0.91 -10.65
C LEU A 22 0.19 0.19 -10.65
N LEU A 23 0.24 0.98 -9.58
CA LEU A 23 1.23 2.02 -9.41
C LEU A 23 2.59 1.42 -9.03
N THR A 24 3.66 1.96 -9.61
CA THR A 24 5.02 1.47 -9.34
C THR A 24 5.45 1.79 -7.92
N VAL A 25 5.73 0.73 -7.14
CA VAL A 25 6.41 0.77 -5.86
C VAL A 25 7.81 0.19 -6.06
N GLN A 26 8.85 0.97 -5.77
CA GLN A 26 10.23 0.51 -5.91
C GLN A 26 10.53 -0.55 -4.86
N ASN A 27 11.15 -1.66 -5.28
CA ASN A 27 11.56 -2.73 -4.38
C ASN A 27 10.40 -3.18 -3.46
N ALA A 28 9.23 -3.40 -4.06
CA ALA A 28 7.95 -3.68 -3.38
C ALA A 28 7.98 -4.93 -2.48
N SER A 29 8.89 -5.86 -2.76
CA SER A 29 9.11 -7.10 -2.01
C SER A 29 10.53 -7.24 -1.47
N PHE A 30 11.28 -6.13 -1.39
CA PHE A 30 12.60 -6.10 -0.73
C PHE A 30 13.69 -7.02 -1.36
N GLU A 31 13.51 -7.42 -2.62
CA GLU A 31 14.41 -8.31 -3.38
C GLU A 31 15.67 -7.67 -3.99
N THR A 32 15.81 -6.35 -3.92
CA THR A 32 16.91 -5.65 -4.63
C THR A 32 18.30 -6.11 -4.17
N LEU A 33 18.45 -6.45 -2.89
CA LEU A 33 19.66 -7.02 -2.35
C LEU A 33 19.53 -8.55 -2.32
N PHE A 34 20.50 -9.24 -2.92
CA PHE A 34 20.62 -10.68 -2.73
C PHE A 34 21.04 -10.99 -1.29
N LEU A 35 20.21 -11.76 -0.58
CA LEU A 35 20.51 -12.33 0.73
C LEU A 35 20.58 -13.85 0.61
N ALA A 36 21.63 -14.43 1.19
CA ALA A 36 21.72 -15.88 1.33
C ALA A 36 20.60 -16.38 2.26
N ASP A 37 20.29 -17.67 2.18
CA ASP A 37 19.27 -18.29 3.03
C ASP A 37 19.59 -18.06 4.51
N ASN A 38 18.57 -17.71 5.29
CA ASN A 38 18.66 -17.44 6.72
C ASN A 38 19.66 -16.31 7.07
N THR A 39 19.72 -15.27 6.24
CA THR A 39 20.53 -14.07 6.49
C THR A 39 19.71 -12.80 6.41
N PHE A 40 20.21 -11.73 7.03
CA PHE A 40 19.59 -10.42 7.03
C PHE A 40 20.60 -9.32 6.70
N ASN A 41 20.10 -8.18 6.25
CA ASN A 41 20.87 -6.93 6.17
C ASN A 41 20.02 -5.77 6.69
N VAL A 42 20.49 -5.16 7.76
CA VAL A 42 19.86 -4.00 8.42
C VAL A 42 20.79 -2.77 8.45
N ALA A 43 21.87 -2.81 7.68
CA ALA A 43 22.83 -1.73 7.60
C ALA A 43 22.25 -0.49 6.89
N SER A 44 22.80 0.67 7.21
CA SER A 44 22.43 1.93 6.57
C SER A 44 22.73 1.91 5.07
N PRO A 45 21.85 2.48 4.20
CA PRO A 45 20.67 3.30 4.53
C PRO A 45 19.35 2.51 4.71
N GLY A 46 19.39 1.18 4.70
CA GLY A 46 18.19 0.33 4.61
C GLY A 46 17.92 -0.16 3.17
N PRO A 47 16.75 -0.77 2.91
CA PRO A 47 16.42 -1.32 1.59
C PRO A 47 16.35 -0.24 0.51
N ALA A 48 16.91 -0.53 -0.67
CA ALA A 48 16.82 0.38 -1.82
C ALA A 48 15.35 0.75 -2.13
N GLY A 49 15.10 2.02 -2.46
CA GLY A 49 13.76 2.56 -2.70
C GLY A 49 12.98 2.93 -1.42
N TRP A 50 13.47 2.56 -0.23
CA TRP A 50 12.83 2.89 1.05
C TRP A 50 13.76 3.77 1.89
N SER A 51 13.16 4.63 2.71
CA SER A 51 13.85 5.48 3.67
C SER A 51 13.33 5.22 5.08
N ALA A 52 14.11 5.61 6.09
CA ALA A 52 13.67 5.54 7.48
C ALA A 52 12.52 6.52 7.76
N TYR A 53 11.53 6.02 8.49
CA TYR A 53 10.50 6.80 9.17
C TYR A 53 10.73 6.72 10.68
N GLY A 54 10.73 7.87 11.36
CA GLY A 54 10.97 7.94 12.79
C GLY A 54 12.45 7.73 13.17
N THR A 55 12.69 7.29 14.40
CA THR A 55 14.03 7.13 14.98
C THR A 55 14.63 5.78 14.61
N ILE A 56 15.50 5.77 13.59
CA ILE A 56 16.29 4.61 13.16
C ILE A 56 17.78 4.94 13.34
N ASN A 57 18.51 4.03 13.97
CA ASN A 57 19.94 4.16 14.25
C ASN A 57 20.79 3.02 13.66
N HIS A 58 20.18 2.06 12.97
CA HIS A 58 20.84 0.89 12.38
C HIS A 58 21.67 0.06 13.38
N ASN A 59 21.25 0.09 14.65
CA ASN A 59 21.74 -0.76 15.71
C ASN A 59 20.53 -1.42 16.37
N ASN A 60 20.09 -0.91 17.52
CA ASN A 60 18.92 -1.45 18.22
C ASN A 60 17.58 -0.99 17.61
N ARG A 61 17.58 -0.02 16.68
CA ARG A 61 16.40 0.40 15.92
C ARG A 61 16.76 0.46 14.45
N SER A 62 16.26 -0.48 13.69
CA SER A 62 16.81 -0.82 12.39
C SER A 62 15.72 -1.15 11.37
N ILE A 63 16.01 -0.80 10.12
CA ILE A 63 15.23 -1.22 8.95
C ILE A 63 16.13 -1.99 8.01
N GLY A 64 15.57 -2.93 7.26
CA GLY A 64 16.38 -3.80 6.43
C GLY A 64 15.55 -4.82 5.67
N ALA A 65 16.21 -5.91 5.30
CA ALA A 65 15.59 -7.09 4.74
C ALA A 65 16.15 -8.36 5.40
N VAL A 66 15.33 -9.40 5.45
CA VAL A 66 15.71 -10.74 5.90
C VAL A 66 15.24 -11.76 4.88
N ASN A 67 16.08 -12.75 4.57
CA ASN A 67 15.69 -13.93 3.83
C ASN A 67 15.45 -15.07 4.83
N PRO A 68 14.20 -15.44 5.14
CA PRO A 68 13.90 -16.47 6.11
C PRO A 68 14.00 -17.89 5.53
N THR A 69 14.41 -18.06 4.27
CA THR A 69 14.52 -19.39 3.63
C THR A 69 15.37 -20.33 4.47
N GLY A 70 14.86 -21.54 4.73
CA GLY A 70 15.56 -22.56 5.51
C GLY A 70 15.57 -22.33 7.02
N SER A 71 14.86 -21.31 7.52
CA SER A 71 14.70 -21.03 8.95
C SER A 71 13.31 -21.40 9.46
N LEU A 72 13.15 -21.43 10.78
CA LEU A 72 11.85 -21.50 11.46
C LEU A 72 11.23 -20.13 11.70
N LEU A 73 11.90 -19.03 11.29
CA LEU A 73 11.38 -17.66 11.44
C LEU A 73 10.07 -17.49 10.66
N TYR A 74 10.01 -18.06 9.46
CA TYR A 74 8.82 -18.20 8.62
C TYR A 74 8.84 -19.55 7.91
N PRO A 75 8.21 -20.60 8.49
CA PRO A 75 8.21 -21.93 7.87
C PRO A 75 7.55 -21.97 6.48
N GLY A 76 6.64 -21.03 6.20
CA GLY A 76 6.01 -20.85 4.90
C GLY A 76 6.85 -20.08 3.87
N GLY A 77 8.01 -19.53 4.26
CA GLY A 77 8.82 -18.65 3.43
C GLY A 77 8.30 -17.21 3.33
N ALA A 78 8.95 -16.41 2.48
CA ALA A 78 8.51 -15.06 2.13
C ALA A 78 7.25 -15.12 1.24
N PRO A 79 6.26 -14.23 1.43
CA PRO A 79 5.08 -14.16 0.57
C PRO A 79 5.36 -13.90 -0.92
N GLU A 80 6.42 -13.16 -1.25
CA GLU A 80 6.93 -12.91 -2.58
C GLU A 80 8.46 -13.08 -2.57
N GLY A 81 9.03 -13.60 -3.67
CA GLY A 81 10.48 -13.71 -3.78
C GLY A 81 11.14 -14.56 -2.68
N ARG A 82 12.11 -13.98 -1.99
CA ARG A 82 13.00 -14.63 -1.01
C ARG A 82 13.15 -13.82 0.28
N ASN A 83 13.00 -12.52 0.19
CA ASN A 83 13.25 -11.55 1.23
C ASN A 83 11.93 -10.98 1.75
N VAL A 84 11.97 -10.46 2.97
CA VAL A 84 10.92 -9.60 3.51
C VAL A 84 11.55 -8.37 4.13
N GLY A 85 10.84 -7.24 4.11
CA GLY A 85 11.24 -6.01 4.76
C GLY A 85 11.20 -6.15 6.28
N VAL A 86 12.14 -5.52 6.97
CA VAL A 86 12.32 -5.58 8.42
C VAL A 86 12.10 -4.19 9.02
N VAL A 87 11.34 -4.13 10.11
CA VAL A 87 11.35 -3.01 11.05
C VAL A 87 11.55 -3.55 12.47
N PHE A 88 12.79 -3.51 12.93
CA PHE A 88 13.25 -4.01 14.22
C PHE A 88 13.42 -2.86 15.21
N LEU A 89 12.76 -2.91 16.37
CA LEU A 89 12.78 -1.89 17.41
C LEU A 89 13.00 -2.56 18.78
N LEU A 90 14.22 -2.38 19.31
CA LEU A 90 14.64 -2.84 20.62
C LEU A 90 15.09 -1.65 21.46
N ASP A 91 14.23 -1.13 22.33
CA ASP A 91 14.59 0.06 23.10
C ASP A 91 15.57 -0.22 24.24
N ASN A 92 15.60 -1.45 24.74
CA ASN A 92 16.53 -1.86 25.79
C ASN A 92 17.08 -3.27 25.54
N ALA A 93 18.34 -3.34 25.10
CA ALA A 93 19.01 -4.62 24.84
C ALA A 93 19.19 -5.50 26.10
N SER A 94 19.17 -4.93 27.30
CA SER A 94 19.20 -5.68 28.57
C SER A 94 17.80 -6.14 29.02
N ASN A 95 16.73 -5.65 28.39
CA ASN A 95 15.35 -6.02 28.69
C ASN A 95 14.47 -5.93 27.45
N GLN A 96 14.40 -7.02 26.67
CA GLN A 96 13.59 -7.09 25.44
C GLN A 96 12.07 -7.00 25.69
N SER A 97 11.62 -7.10 26.95
CA SER A 97 10.21 -6.87 27.30
C SER A 97 9.84 -5.39 27.45
N GLN A 98 10.82 -4.48 27.36
CA GLN A 98 10.59 -3.05 27.38
C GLN A 98 10.36 -2.51 25.96
N PHE A 99 9.18 -1.93 25.75
CA PHE A 99 8.80 -1.20 24.54
C PHE A 99 8.43 0.24 24.92
N ALA A 100 9.04 1.23 24.25
CA ALA A 100 8.89 2.64 24.62
C ALA A 100 7.60 3.28 24.08
N GLY A 101 6.79 2.57 23.27
CA GLY A 101 5.66 3.18 22.57
C GLY A 101 6.08 4.18 21.49
N ILE A 102 7.34 4.12 21.06
CA ILE A 102 7.89 5.01 20.04
C ILE A 102 8.00 4.22 18.74
N GLU A 103 7.06 4.44 17.84
CA GLU A 103 7.02 3.83 16.53
C GLU A 103 8.16 4.27 15.60
N SER A 104 8.50 3.44 14.63
CA SER A 104 9.40 3.78 13.51
C SER A 104 9.16 2.78 12.37
N GLY A 105 9.76 3.01 11.20
CA GLY A 105 9.47 2.19 10.05
C GLY A 105 10.16 2.57 8.76
N LEU A 106 9.56 2.11 7.67
CA LEU A 106 9.95 2.37 6.29
C LEU A 106 8.97 3.37 5.67
N VAL A 107 9.46 4.28 4.82
CA VAL A 107 8.65 5.18 4.00
C VAL A 107 9.19 5.24 2.57
N GLN A 108 8.28 5.28 1.60
CA GLN A 108 8.59 5.51 0.20
C GLN A 108 7.65 6.59 -0.36
N THR A 109 8.22 7.61 -0.99
CA THR A 109 7.47 8.56 -1.83
C THR A 109 7.48 8.06 -3.26
N LEU A 110 6.31 7.95 -3.86
CA LEU A 110 6.11 7.45 -5.22
C LEU A 110 6.23 8.60 -6.24
N SER A 111 6.52 8.26 -7.49
CA SER A 111 6.43 9.22 -8.60
C SER A 111 4.98 9.54 -8.99
N ALA A 112 4.04 8.65 -8.68
CA ALA A 112 2.62 8.87 -8.89
C ALA A 112 2.07 9.91 -7.90
N THR A 113 1.09 10.70 -8.34
CA THR A 113 0.43 11.72 -7.53
C THR A 113 -1.02 11.37 -7.24
N LEU A 114 -1.58 11.94 -6.16
CA LEU A 114 -2.98 11.76 -5.79
C LEU A 114 -3.90 12.36 -6.86
N GLN A 115 -4.67 11.52 -7.53
CA GLN A 115 -5.64 11.89 -8.54
C GLN A 115 -7.04 12.00 -7.92
N THR A 116 -7.84 12.95 -8.41
CA THR A 116 -9.27 13.00 -8.11
C THR A 116 -10.01 11.94 -8.92
N ASN A 117 -11.27 11.67 -8.54
CA ASN A 117 -12.12 10.64 -9.16
C ASN A 117 -11.39 9.30 -9.31
N THR A 118 -10.68 8.87 -8.26
CA THR A 118 -9.83 7.68 -8.30
C THR A 118 -10.01 6.87 -7.03
N HIS A 119 -10.21 5.56 -7.18
CA HIS A 119 -10.25 4.58 -6.11
C HIS A 119 -8.87 3.93 -5.97
N TYR A 120 -8.27 4.07 -4.80
CA TYR A 120 -6.98 3.46 -4.47
C TYR A 120 -7.19 2.23 -3.60
N THR A 121 -6.41 1.16 -3.84
CA THR A 121 -6.34 -0.02 -2.98
C THR A 121 -4.88 -0.32 -2.66
N LEU A 122 -4.51 -0.24 -1.38
CA LEU A 122 -3.19 -0.62 -0.89
C LEU A 122 -3.27 -2.02 -0.28
N THR A 123 -2.38 -2.92 -0.70
CA THR A 123 -2.27 -4.29 -0.21
C THR A 123 -0.83 -4.58 0.21
N VAL A 124 -0.62 -5.08 1.42
CA VAL A 124 0.71 -5.40 1.99
C VAL A 124 0.60 -6.68 2.82
N GLU A 125 1.58 -7.57 2.71
CA GLU A 125 1.70 -8.71 3.62
C GLU A 125 2.39 -8.26 4.90
N VAL A 126 1.77 -8.54 6.06
CA VAL A 126 2.28 -8.17 7.39
C VAL A 126 2.62 -9.44 8.15
N GLY A 127 3.88 -9.56 8.54
CA GLY A 127 4.44 -10.74 9.17
C GLY A 127 4.71 -10.54 10.66
N ASN A 128 4.48 -11.61 11.42
CA ASN A 128 4.96 -11.77 12.79
C ASN A 128 6.02 -12.87 12.82
N MET A 129 7.28 -12.55 13.10
CA MET A 129 8.41 -13.47 13.00
C MET A 129 8.42 -14.43 14.19
N ALA A 130 8.56 -15.74 13.95
CA ALA A 130 8.75 -16.71 15.03
C ALA A 130 10.20 -16.73 15.55
N ASN A 131 10.41 -17.38 16.70
CA ASN A 131 11.77 -17.73 17.12
C ASN A 131 12.30 -18.93 16.32
N ASP A 132 13.60 -18.90 16.00
CA ASP A 132 14.30 -20.05 15.48
C ASP A 132 15.52 -20.42 16.36
N PRO A 133 15.41 -21.49 17.16
CA PRO A 133 16.47 -21.95 18.05
C PRO A 133 17.67 -22.57 17.32
N ALA A 134 17.52 -22.91 16.03
CA ALA A 134 18.57 -23.56 15.24
C ALA A 134 19.51 -22.56 14.55
N THR A 135 19.22 -21.25 14.60
CA THR A 135 20.07 -20.24 13.95
C THR A 135 21.25 -19.84 14.83
N THR A 136 22.35 -19.44 14.18
CA THR A 136 23.46 -18.76 14.84
C THR A 136 23.10 -17.35 15.33
N ASN A 137 21.90 -16.86 15.03
CA ASN A 137 21.38 -15.53 15.33
C ASN A 137 20.34 -15.56 16.46
N ASN A 138 20.41 -16.55 17.36
CA ASN A 138 19.49 -16.75 18.49
C ASN A 138 19.62 -15.72 19.63
N ALA A 139 20.20 -14.55 19.37
CA ALA A 139 20.43 -13.50 20.36
C ALA A 139 19.15 -12.75 20.77
N PHE A 140 18.09 -12.88 19.97
CA PHE A 140 16.84 -12.16 20.14
C PHE A 140 15.66 -13.10 20.41
N VAL A 141 14.69 -12.61 21.18
CA VAL A 141 13.42 -13.27 21.42
C VAL A 141 12.35 -12.49 20.68
N PHE A 142 11.80 -13.09 19.62
CA PHE A 142 10.81 -12.45 18.76
C PHE A 142 9.37 -12.60 19.25
N THR A 143 9.12 -13.46 20.25
CA THR A 143 7.78 -13.76 20.76
C THR A 143 6.96 -12.52 21.07
N GLY A 144 5.75 -12.48 20.51
CA GLY A 144 4.82 -11.38 20.63
C GLY A 144 4.72 -10.60 19.32
N PHE A 145 3.79 -9.65 19.28
CA PHE A 145 3.62 -8.79 18.12
C PHE A 145 3.50 -7.33 18.57
N PRO A 146 4.44 -6.45 18.19
CA PRO A 146 4.50 -5.08 18.72
C PRO A 146 3.43 -4.16 18.10
N GLY A 147 2.66 -4.70 17.17
CA GLY A 147 1.66 -4.02 16.36
C GLY A 147 2.27 -3.33 15.15
N TYR A 148 1.43 -3.13 14.13
CA TYR A 148 1.84 -2.51 12.87
C TYR A 148 0.92 -1.37 12.47
N ARG A 149 1.41 -0.54 11.55
CA ARG A 149 0.55 0.35 10.76
C ARG A 149 1.03 0.45 9.32
N VAL A 150 0.08 0.44 8.39
CA VAL A 150 0.30 0.71 6.97
C VAL A 150 -0.44 1.98 6.60
N ASP A 151 0.29 3.02 6.17
CA ASP A 151 -0.30 4.29 5.77
C ASP A 151 -0.19 4.51 4.25
N LEU A 152 -1.28 4.99 3.65
CA LEU A 152 -1.26 5.67 2.36
C LEU A 152 -1.15 7.18 2.60
N LEU A 153 -0.20 7.81 1.91
CA LEU A 153 0.14 9.22 2.09
C LEU A 153 -0.11 10.03 0.81
N ALA A 154 -0.33 11.34 0.95
CA ALA A 154 -0.20 12.33 -0.11
C ALA A 154 0.54 13.56 0.43
N GLY A 155 1.63 13.98 -0.23
CA GLY A 155 2.45 15.10 0.24
C GLY A 155 3.00 14.92 1.66
N GLY A 156 3.22 13.67 2.08
CA GLY A 156 3.66 13.31 3.43
C GLY A 156 2.56 13.22 4.50
N GLN A 157 1.32 13.59 4.18
CA GLN A 157 0.17 13.51 5.08
C GLN A 157 -0.55 12.17 4.91
N VAL A 158 -0.98 11.55 6.01
CA VAL A 158 -1.78 10.32 5.98
C VAL A 158 -3.17 10.61 5.44
N ILE A 159 -3.59 9.87 4.41
CA ILE A 159 -4.94 9.98 3.81
C ILE A 159 -5.79 8.74 4.05
N ALA A 160 -5.18 7.59 4.31
CA ALA A 160 -5.83 6.38 4.78
C ALA A 160 -4.81 5.48 5.48
N SER A 161 -5.28 4.62 6.38
CA SER A 161 -4.42 3.77 7.19
C SER A 161 -5.12 2.48 7.59
N ASP A 162 -4.36 1.40 7.64
CA ASP A 162 -4.66 0.23 8.46
C ASP A 162 -3.78 0.27 9.70
N ASN A 163 -4.39 0.58 10.84
CA ASN A 163 -3.72 0.72 12.11
C ASN A 163 -4.01 -0.49 13.01
N ASN A 164 -3.19 -1.52 12.82
CA ASN A 164 -3.17 -2.72 13.64
C ASN A 164 -4.49 -3.53 13.62
N SER A 165 -5.16 -3.65 12.47
CA SER A 165 -6.39 -4.45 12.35
C SER A 165 -6.16 -5.96 12.33
N LEU A 166 -4.93 -6.40 12.02
CA LEU A 166 -4.53 -7.80 11.95
C LEU A 166 -3.68 -8.21 13.16
N LEU A 167 -3.70 -9.51 13.47
CA LEU A 167 -2.84 -10.14 14.45
C LEU A 167 -2.29 -11.45 13.87
N PRO A 168 -1.22 -11.40 13.04
CA PRO A 168 -0.59 -12.60 12.52
C PRO A 168 -0.05 -13.47 13.67
N SER A 169 -0.21 -14.78 13.53
CA SER A 169 0.44 -15.72 14.45
C SER A 169 1.95 -15.73 14.20
N GLU A 170 2.72 -16.17 15.19
CA GLU A 170 4.16 -16.34 15.06
C GLU A 170 4.51 -17.17 13.82
N GLY A 171 5.46 -16.68 13.02
CA GLY A 171 5.94 -17.33 11.80
C GLY A 171 4.96 -17.30 10.63
N THR A 172 3.95 -16.42 10.66
CA THR A 172 2.98 -16.27 9.57
C THR A 172 2.83 -14.82 9.09
N PHE A 173 2.26 -14.70 7.90
CA PHE A 173 1.82 -13.44 7.31
C PHE A 173 0.31 -13.38 7.23
N LEU A 174 -0.25 -12.18 7.35
CA LEU A 174 -1.62 -11.86 6.96
C LEU A 174 -1.61 -10.66 6.02
N THR A 175 -2.58 -10.62 5.11
CA THR A 175 -2.70 -9.54 4.12
C THR A 175 -3.46 -8.35 4.68
N SER A 176 -2.78 -7.22 4.88
CA SER A 176 -3.41 -5.91 5.10
C SER A 176 -3.90 -5.37 3.77
N GLN A 177 -5.19 -5.02 3.70
CA GLN A 177 -5.79 -4.41 2.54
C GLN A 177 -6.84 -3.36 2.94
N PHE A 178 -6.70 -2.16 2.40
CA PHE A 178 -7.71 -1.11 2.56
C PHE A 178 -7.81 -0.26 1.29
N SER A 179 -8.91 0.47 1.17
CA SER A 179 -9.19 1.29 -0.01
C SER A 179 -9.68 2.69 0.35
N LEU A 180 -9.42 3.64 -0.54
CA LEU A 180 -9.82 5.04 -0.42
C LEU A 180 -10.29 5.58 -1.77
N SER A 181 -11.50 6.13 -1.82
CA SER A 181 -12.00 6.87 -2.98
C SER A 181 -11.74 8.36 -2.82
N ILE A 182 -11.02 8.95 -3.77
CA ILE A 182 -10.91 10.39 -3.91
C ILE A 182 -12.00 10.86 -4.87
N GLY A 183 -12.88 11.73 -4.41
CA GLY A 183 -13.94 12.33 -5.23
C GLY A 183 -13.41 13.42 -6.18
N ALA A 184 -14.31 14.28 -6.65
CA ALA A 184 -13.98 15.33 -7.63
C ALA A 184 -13.00 16.40 -7.12
N SER A 185 -12.78 16.48 -5.80
CA SER A 185 -11.83 17.41 -5.19
C SER A 185 -11.19 16.81 -3.94
N HIS A 186 -9.94 17.17 -3.70
CA HIS A 186 -9.20 16.85 -2.48
C HIS A 186 -8.11 17.90 -2.27
N VAL A 187 -7.87 18.33 -1.03
CA VAL A 187 -6.90 19.40 -0.72
C VAL A 187 -5.45 19.02 -1.08
N LEU A 188 -5.15 17.72 -1.08
CA LEU A 188 -3.84 17.17 -1.45
C LEU A 188 -3.79 16.63 -2.89
N ALA A 189 -4.78 16.92 -3.74
CA ALA A 189 -4.75 16.50 -5.14
C ALA A 189 -3.48 17.03 -5.85
N GLY A 190 -2.86 16.18 -6.68
CA GLY A 190 -1.61 16.47 -7.37
C GLY A 190 -0.34 16.33 -6.51
N GLN A 191 -0.46 16.10 -5.20
CA GLN A 191 0.70 15.79 -4.36
C GLN A 191 1.18 14.36 -4.58
N ALA A 192 2.49 14.13 -4.44
CA ALA A 192 3.08 12.80 -4.56
C ALA A 192 2.45 11.83 -3.54
N LEU A 193 2.09 10.64 -4.00
CA LEU A 193 1.66 9.55 -3.13
C LEU A 193 2.85 9.02 -2.33
N GLY A 194 2.57 8.42 -1.19
CA GLY A 194 3.59 7.70 -0.43
C GLY A 194 3.01 6.53 0.33
N ILE A 195 3.87 5.62 0.75
CA ILE A 195 3.53 4.45 1.56
C ILE A 195 4.42 4.45 2.79
N ARG A 196 3.85 4.17 3.96
CA ARG A 196 4.59 4.00 5.21
C ARG A 196 4.26 2.66 5.84
N LEU A 197 5.28 1.93 6.26
CA LEU A 197 5.18 0.62 6.92
C LEU A 197 5.83 0.73 8.29
N VAL A 198 5.07 0.52 9.36
CA VAL A 198 5.43 0.95 10.71
C VAL A 198 5.36 -0.22 11.68
N ASN A 199 6.40 -0.36 12.50
CA ASN A 199 6.33 -1.09 13.76
C ASN A 199 5.91 -0.09 14.85
N LEU A 200 4.77 -0.35 15.51
CA LEU A 200 4.19 0.55 16.50
C LEU A 200 4.95 0.56 17.82
N ASN A 201 5.74 -0.47 18.10
CA ASN A 201 6.48 -0.63 19.35
C ASN A 201 5.57 -0.47 20.58
N ALA A 202 4.36 -1.03 20.49
CA ALA A 202 3.27 -0.80 21.44
C ALA A 202 2.94 -2.03 22.31
N GLY A 203 3.66 -3.14 22.12
CA GLY A 203 3.43 -4.39 22.82
C GLY A 203 4.64 -5.34 22.76
N PRO A 204 4.46 -6.58 23.22
CA PRO A 204 5.49 -7.63 23.15
C PRO A 204 5.96 -7.89 21.72
N GLY A 205 7.15 -8.47 21.55
CA GLY A 205 7.81 -8.60 20.26
C GLY A 205 8.57 -7.32 19.89
N ILE A 206 9.55 -7.46 19.01
CA ILE A 206 10.50 -6.38 18.67
C ILE A 206 10.59 -6.13 17.18
N GLU A 207 9.88 -6.91 16.36
CA GLU A 207 9.98 -6.83 14.91
C GLU A 207 8.60 -6.95 14.24
N VAL A 208 8.42 -6.23 13.14
CA VAL A 208 7.34 -6.46 12.18
C VAL A 208 7.98 -6.60 10.81
N ASN A 209 7.53 -7.59 10.05
CA ASN A 209 7.98 -7.79 8.68
C ASN A 209 6.91 -7.41 7.68
N PHE A 210 7.34 -6.97 6.51
CA PHE A 210 6.46 -6.54 5.44
C PHE A 210 6.90 -7.13 4.11
N ASP A 211 5.96 -7.45 3.24
CA ASP A 211 6.27 -7.93 1.90
C ASP A 211 5.17 -7.61 0.88
N HIS A 212 5.48 -7.74 -0.41
CA HIS A 212 4.57 -7.70 -1.54
C HIS A 212 3.65 -6.46 -1.55
N VAL A 213 4.24 -5.27 -1.41
CA VAL A 213 3.54 -3.98 -1.37
C VAL A 213 2.95 -3.63 -2.75
N ARG A 214 1.63 -3.51 -2.85
CA ARG A 214 0.92 -3.21 -4.09
C ARG A 214 -0.06 -2.05 -3.89
N LEU A 215 -0.03 -1.08 -4.78
CA LEU A 215 -0.97 0.03 -4.79
C LEU A 215 -1.66 0.11 -6.15
N ASP A 216 -2.96 -0.20 -6.19
CA ASP A 216 -3.78 -0.08 -7.39
C ASP A 216 -4.54 1.24 -7.38
N ALA A 217 -4.68 1.85 -8.56
CA ALA A 217 -5.48 3.04 -8.81
C ALA A 217 -6.50 2.77 -9.92
N THR A 218 -7.78 2.95 -9.63
CA THR A 218 -8.87 2.74 -10.59
C THR A 218 -9.66 4.03 -10.75
N ALA A 219 -9.76 4.55 -11.97
CA ALA A 219 -10.58 5.73 -12.24
C ALA A 219 -12.05 5.46 -11.87
N ILE A 220 -12.69 6.39 -11.16
CA ILE A 220 -14.12 6.37 -10.87
C ILE A 220 -14.82 7.06 -12.05
N PRO A 221 -15.63 6.34 -12.85
CA PRO A 221 -16.32 6.96 -13.98
C PRO A 221 -17.23 8.09 -13.51
N GLU A 222 -17.19 9.24 -14.20
CA GLU A 222 -18.18 10.29 -13.96
C GLU A 222 -19.57 9.75 -14.30
N PRO A 223 -20.61 10.04 -13.50
CA PRO A 223 -21.97 9.69 -13.85
C PRO A 223 -22.31 10.25 -15.24
N ALA A 224 -22.79 9.40 -16.15
CA ALA A 224 -23.17 9.76 -17.53
C ALA A 224 -24.33 10.78 -17.64
N THR A 225 -24.70 11.42 -16.54
CA THR A 225 -25.79 12.39 -16.41
C THR A 225 -25.64 13.56 -17.37
N PHE A 226 -24.41 14.00 -17.68
CA PHE A 226 -24.21 15.05 -18.69
C PHE A 226 -24.50 14.58 -20.11
N ALA A 227 -24.12 13.36 -20.47
CA ALA A 227 -24.41 12.80 -21.80
C ALA A 227 -25.92 12.60 -22.00
N SER A 228 -26.66 12.22 -20.96
CA SER A 228 -28.12 12.07 -21.01
C SER A 228 -28.86 13.41 -21.04
N LEU A 229 -28.36 14.45 -20.36
CA LEU A 229 -28.93 15.81 -20.42
C LEU A 229 -28.79 16.46 -21.81
N PHE A 230 -27.63 16.33 -22.47
CA PHE A 230 -27.45 16.83 -23.84
C PHE A 230 -28.19 15.97 -24.88
N GLY A 231 -28.28 14.66 -24.67
CA GLY A 231 -29.11 13.79 -25.52
C GLY A 231 -30.61 14.11 -25.42
N ALA A 232 -31.12 14.36 -24.21
CA ALA A 232 -32.52 14.72 -24.01
C ALA A 232 -32.86 16.12 -24.56
N ALA A 233 -31.96 17.10 -24.40
CA ALA A 233 -32.16 18.46 -24.91
C ALA A 233 -32.18 18.52 -26.44
N THR A 234 -31.32 17.75 -27.12
CA THR A 234 -31.30 17.67 -28.59
C THR A 234 -32.53 16.96 -29.15
N LEU A 235 -33.00 15.89 -28.49
CA LEU A 235 -34.25 15.21 -28.85
C LEU A 235 -35.47 16.10 -28.64
N ALA A 236 -35.54 16.83 -27.52
CA ALA A 236 -36.61 17.79 -27.26
C ALA A 236 -36.64 18.91 -28.31
N MET A 237 -35.49 19.50 -28.66
CA MET A 237 -35.42 20.53 -29.70
C MET A 237 -35.83 20.01 -31.09
N ALA A 238 -35.49 18.76 -31.43
CA ALA A 238 -35.92 18.14 -32.68
C ALA A 238 -37.45 17.91 -32.72
N ILE A 239 -38.06 17.52 -31.60
CA ILE A 239 -39.51 17.33 -31.47
C ILE A 239 -40.25 18.68 -31.55
N PHE A 240 -39.75 19.73 -30.90
CA PHE A 240 -40.36 21.06 -30.93
C PHE A 240 -40.27 21.73 -32.30
N ARG A 241 -39.20 21.51 -33.08
CA ARG A 241 -39.09 22.00 -34.46
C ARG A 241 -40.09 21.34 -35.41
N ARG A 242 -40.41 20.05 -35.21
CA ARG A 242 -41.40 19.33 -36.05
C ARG A 242 -42.84 19.74 -35.81
N ARG A 243 -43.17 20.31 -34.65
CA ARG A 243 -44.53 20.77 -34.33
C ARG A 243 -44.86 22.18 -34.83
N ARG A 244 -43.86 22.92 -35.33
CA ARG A 244 -44.01 24.31 -35.81
C ARG A 244 -43.93 24.46 -37.33
N ALA A 245 -43.74 23.37 -38.08
CA ALA A 245 -43.78 23.31 -39.54
C ALA A 245 -45.00 22.49 -39.96
#